data_AF-A0A424IBS8-F1
#
_entry.id   AF-A0A424IBS8-F1
#
_cell.length_a   1.000
_cell.length_b   1.000
_cell.length_c   1.000
_cell.angle_alpha   90.00
_cell.angle_beta   90.00
_cell.angle_gamma   90.00
#
_symmetry.space_group_name_H-M   'P 1'
#
loop_
_entity.id
_entity.type
_entity.pdbx_description
1 polymer ?
#
loop_
_entity_poly.entity_id
_entity_poly.type
_entity_poly.pdbx_seq_one_letter_code
_entity_poly.pdbx_strand_id
1 'polypeptide(L)'
;MDLEFKVIGIAYAICAGILFLGVVPYYAVKHLGGENVPPIPKGRVPIQGFGLPDIIGVSLLFGFYACLFQLSRVEAADSELAGAEDLVLGLIFNFLLQFLQIAFVLLILFRRVNLVEAFGLRWRATWWKVIYAPAVVFVMWAFMIGLDFVGYNEWLGQFIEGDGMQESVKLLQETTDPLVFILMGVVACIGAPLAEEVVFRGYIYTMVKRMAGLPLAVILSGLLFGAVHMNLVALLPLTVLGIILALSYEYTGSLWAPIAIHFCFNAATVAVQTLLKFNPEWIEEIEKNAGFIPLW
;
A
#
# COMPACT_ATOMS: atom_id res chain seq x y z
N MET A 1 13.73 11.04 13.85
CA MET A 1 14.01 9.98 12.83
C MET A 1 14.10 8.56 13.39
N ASP A 2 14.85 8.27 14.47
CA ASP A 2 15.18 6.89 14.88
C ASP A 2 13.98 6.03 15.33
N LEU A 3 12.95 6.61 15.95
CA LEU A 3 11.78 5.84 16.40
C LEU A 3 10.89 5.36 15.24
N GLU A 4 10.65 6.22 14.25
CA GLU A 4 9.83 5.89 13.07
C GLU A 4 10.41 4.69 12.32
N PHE A 5 11.71 4.73 12.01
CA PHE A 5 12.41 3.59 11.41
C PHE A 5 12.34 2.33 12.30
N LYS A 6 12.43 2.45 13.63
CA LYS A 6 12.29 1.29 14.53
C LYS A 6 10.90 0.69 14.49
N VAL A 7 9.84 1.49 14.63
CA VAL A 7 8.46 1.00 14.69
C VAL A 7 8.07 0.36 13.37
N ILE A 8 8.38 1.01 12.25
CA ILE A 8 8.07 0.49 10.91
C ILE A 8 8.90 -0.76 10.61
N GLY A 9 10.20 -0.74 10.95
CA GLY A 9 11.07 -1.91 10.84
C GLY A 9 10.56 -3.10 11.66
N ILE A 10 10.04 -2.85 12.87
CA ILE A 10 9.40 -3.88 13.71
C ILE A 10 8.11 -4.40 13.05
N ALA A 11 7.23 -3.52 12.56
CA ALA A 11 6.01 -3.93 11.87
C ALA A 11 6.33 -4.83 10.66
N TYR A 12 7.32 -4.44 9.87
CA TYR A 12 7.80 -5.22 8.73
C TYR A 12 8.40 -6.57 9.16
N ALA A 13 9.23 -6.58 10.20
CA ALA A 13 9.83 -7.79 10.75
C ALA A 13 8.78 -8.74 11.33
N ILE A 14 7.72 -8.22 11.95
CA ILE A 14 6.58 -9.00 12.43
C ILE A 14 5.86 -9.67 11.24
N CYS A 15 5.57 -8.93 10.17
CA CYS A 15 4.98 -9.50 8.95
C CYS A 15 5.84 -10.62 8.37
N ALA A 16 7.16 -10.39 8.25
CA ALA A 16 8.11 -11.39 7.76
C ALA A 16 8.19 -12.61 8.69
N GLY A 17 8.22 -12.41 10.01
CA GLY A 17 8.26 -13.48 11.00
C GLY A 17 7.00 -14.33 10.98
N ILE A 18 5.81 -13.71 10.97
CA ILE A 18 4.53 -14.42 10.83
C ILE A 18 4.53 -15.26 9.55
N LEU A 19 5.02 -14.69 8.44
CA LEU A 19 5.02 -15.37 7.16
C LEU A 19 6.00 -16.55 7.11
N PHE A 20 7.28 -16.29 7.37
CA PHE A 20 8.36 -17.24 7.12
C PHE A 20 8.62 -18.21 8.29
N LEU A 21 8.26 -17.84 9.52
CA LEU A 21 8.39 -18.71 10.69
C LEU A 21 7.06 -19.32 11.14
N GLY A 22 5.92 -18.76 10.69
CA GLY A 22 4.58 -19.26 11.01
C GLY A 22 3.89 -19.92 9.82
N VAL A 23 3.43 -19.11 8.87
CA VAL A 23 2.57 -19.53 7.75
C VAL A 23 3.25 -20.58 6.86
N VAL A 24 4.48 -20.33 6.46
CA VAL A 24 5.21 -21.21 5.54
C VAL A 24 5.48 -22.58 6.16
N PRO A 25 6.10 -22.69 7.37
CA PRO A 25 6.30 -23.98 8.01
C PRO A 25 4.98 -24.73 8.29
N TYR A 26 3.95 -24.02 8.76
CA TYR A 26 2.62 -24.59 8.99
C TYR A 26 2.04 -25.20 7.71
N TYR A 27 2.08 -24.46 6.61
CA TYR A 27 1.59 -24.93 5.31
C TYR A 27 2.40 -26.11 4.80
N ALA A 28 3.73 -26.06 4.92
CA ALA A 28 4.63 -27.12 4.50
C ALA A 28 4.38 -28.43 5.27
N VAL A 29 4.26 -28.38 6.60
CA VAL A 29 3.96 -29.56 7.42
C VAL A 29 2.63 -30.20 7.01
N LYS A 30 1.59 -29.38 6.80
CA LYS A 30 0.27 -29.90 6.42
C LYS A 30 0.19 -30.44 4.98
N HIS A 31 0.90 -29.83 4.03
CA HIS A 31 0.87 -30.25 2.62
C HIS A 31 1.88 -31.37 2.30
N LEU A 32 3.05 -31.40 2.95
CA LEU A 32 4.09 -32.42 2.71
C LEU A 32 3.92 -33.65 3.62
N GLY A 33 3.19 -33.52 4.74
CA GLY A 33 2.96 -34.60 5.72
C GLY A 33 1.90 -35.64 5.31
N GLY A 34 1.46 -35.67 4.06
CA GLY A 34 0.75 -36.81 3.44
C GLY A 34 -0.73 -37.01 3.78
N GLU A 35 -1.21 -36.65 4.97
CA GLU A 35 -2.55 -37.14 5.39
C GLU A 35 -3.68 -36.11 5.41
N ASN A 36 -3.41 -34.80 5.40
CA ASN A 36 -4.47 -33.77 5.48
C ASN A 36 -4.08 -32.46 4.78
N VAL A 37 -4.24 -32.42 3.45
CA VAL A 37 -4.20 -31.16 2.70
C VAL A 37 -5.32 -30.25 3.24
N PRO A 38 -5.00 -29.07 3.80
CA PRO A 38 -6.02 -28.18 4.32
C PRO A 38 -7.00 -27.82 3.21
N PRO A 39 -8.32 -27.84 3.49
CA PRO A 39 -9.33 -27.56 2.48
C PRO A 39 -9.10 -26.16 1.91
N ILE A 40 -9.32 -26.02 0.61
CA ILE A 40 -9.15 -24.74 -0.09
C ILE A 40 -10.07 -23.70 0.58
N PRO A 41 -9.52 -22.59 1.12
CA PRO A 41 -10.31 -21.52 1.67
C PRO A 41 -11.40 -21.07 0.70
N LYS A 42 -12.65 -21.05 1.18
CA LYS A 42 -13.79 -20.57 0.39
C LYS A 42 -13.64 -19.06 0.17
N GLY A 43 -14.11 -18.57 -0.98
CA GLY A 43 -13.99 -17.16 -1.34
C GLY A 43 -14.23 -16.92 -2.82
N ARG A 44 -14.32 -15.64 -3.22
CA ARG A 44 -14.48 -15.26 -4.64
C ARG A 44 -13.14 -15.09 -5.37
N VAL A 45 -12.05 -14.89 -4.63
CA VAL A 45 -10.70 -14.78 -5.19
C VAL A 45 -10.11 -16.19 -5.42
N PRO A 46 -9.72 -16.54 -6.67
CA PRO A 46 -9.07 -17.81 -6.97
C PRO A 46 -7.68 -17.92 -6.33
N ILE A 47 -7.40 -19.06 -5.71
CA ILE A 47 -6.15 -19.33 -4.97
C ILE A 47 -5.46 -20.64 -5.41
N GLN A 48 -6.01 -21.34 -6.41
CA GLN A 48 -5.61 -22.70 -6.77
C GLN A 48 -4.22 -22.79 -7.40
N GLY A 49 -3.77 -21.73 -8.09
CA GLY A 49 -2.44 -21.71 -8.72
C GLY A 49 -1.30 -21.27 -7.81
N PHE A 50 -1.58 -21.04 -6.52
CA PHE A 50 -0.60 -20.60 -5.52
C PHE A 50 -0.16 -21.78 -4.64
N GLY A 51 1.11 -21.79 -4.21
CA GLY A 51 1.70 -22.85 -3.41
C GLY A 51 3.14 -22.55 -2.95
N LEU A 52 3.90 -23.60 -2.61
CA LEU A 52 5.26 -23.47 -2.07
C LEU A 52 6.23 -22.66 -2.96
N PRO A 53 6.21 -22.76 -4.29
CA PRO A 53 7.14 -21.98 -5.10
C PRO A 53 6.91 -20.46 -5.02
N ASP A 54 5.73 -20.01 -4.60
CA ASP A 54 5.43 -18.58 -4.45
C ASP A 54 6.12 -17.97 -3.22
N ILE A 55 6.58 -18.81 -2.29
CA ILE A 55 7.43 -18.38 -1.15
C ILE A 55 8.66 -17.67 -1.67
N ILE A 56 9.33 -18.20 -2.70
CA ILE A 56 10.51 -17.57 -3.30
C ILE A 56 10.15 -16.19 -3.84
N GLY A 57 9.04 -16.08 -4.57
CA GLY A 57 8.60 -14.80 -5.13
C GLY A 57 8.25 -13.78 -4.05
N VAL A 58 7.56 -14.19 -2.98
CA VAL A 58 7.23 -13.32 -1.86
C VAL A 58 8.48 -12.96 -1.04
N SER A 59 9.42 -13.89 -0.85
CA SER A 59 10.74 -13.59 -0.25
C SER A 59 11.50 -12.52 -1.04
N LEU A 60 11.48 -12.58 -2.37
CA LEU A 60 12.12 -11.58 -3.22
C LEU A 60 11.44 -10.21 -3.10
N LEU A 61 10.10 -10.17 -3.07
CA LEU A 61 9.37 -8.92 -2.83
C LEU A 61 9.66 -8.35 -1.43
N PHE A 62 9.71 -9.21 -0.41
CA PHE A 62 10.06 -8.77 0.93
C PHE A 62 11.52 -8.27 1.00
N GLY A 63 12.44 -8.92 0.31
CA GLY A 63 13.82 -8.45 0.20
C GLY A 63 13.90 -7.09 -0.53
N PHE A 64 13.09 -6.91 -1.58
CA PHE A 64 13.01 -5.67 -2.34
C PHE A 64 12.53 -4.50 -1.46
N TYR A 65 11.38 -4.62 -0.77
CA TYR A 65 10.90 -3.55 0.11
C TYR A 65 11.81 -3.31 1.32
N ALA A 66 12.46 -4.35 1.84
CA ALA A 66 13.47 -4.17 2.89
C ALA A 66 14.69 -3.40 2.38
N CYS A 67 15.11 -3.65 1.13
CA CYS A 67 16.19 -2.89 0.50
C CYS A 67 15.78 -1.42 0.30
N LEU A 68 14.58 -1.16 -0.24
CA LEU A 68 14.03 0.19 -0.37
C LEU A 68 13.99 0.92 0.98
N PHE A 69 13.60 0.23 2.05
CA PHE A 69 13.61 0.80 3.40
C PHE A 69 15.01 1.21 3.88
N GLN A 70 16.02 0.40 3.61
CA GLN A 70 17.40 0.75 3.99
C GLN A 70 17.93 1.88 3.12
N LEU A 71 17.61 1.90 1.82
CA LEU A 71 18.00 2.98 0.91
C LEU A 71 17.36 4.31 1.33
N SER A 72 16.06 4.34 1.63
CA SER A 72 15.39 5.55 2.09
C SER A 72 15.97 6.08 3.40
N ARG A 73 16.45 5.20 4.28
CA ARG A 73 17.16 5.57 5.51
C ARG A 73 18.52 6.22 5.23
N VAL A 74 19.25 5.73 4.23
CA VAL A 74 20.56 6.29 3.84
C VAL A 74 20.37 7.64 3.15
N GLU A 75 19.40 7.75 2.23
CA GLU A 75 19.08 9.01 1.55
C GLU A 75 18.63 10.10 2.54
N ALA A 76 17.80 9.76 3.53
CA ALA A 76 17.40 10.69 4.58
C ALA A 76 18.57 11.20 5.44
N ALA A 77 19.71 10.50 5.46
CA ALA A 77 20.89 10.90 6.20
C ALA A 77 21.81 11.87 5.42
N ASP A 78 21.69 11.92 4.08
CA ASP A 78 22.60 12.63 3.17
C ASP A 78 21.86 13.68 2.31
N SER A 79 20.80 14.30 2.83
CA SER A 79 19.89 15.17 2.05
C SER A 79 20.57 16.42 1.45
N GLU A 80 21.10 16.31 0.24
CA GLU A 80 21.40 17.45 -0.64
C GLU A 80 20.16 17.83 -1.46
N LEU A 81 20.02 19.13 -1.76
CA LEU A 81 18.89 19.66 -2.53
C LEU A 81 19.00 19.22 -3.99
N ALA A 82 18.25 18.18 -4.36
CA ALA A 82 18.21 17.66 -5.73
C ALA A 82 17.60 18.70 -6.70
N GLY A 83 18.20 18.84 -7.89
CA GLY A 83 17.65 19.71 -8.93
C GLY A 83 16.35 19.16 -9.53
N ALA A 84 15.62 19.99 -10.29
CA ALA A 84 14.39 19.55 -10.97
C ALA A 84 14.64 18.38 -11.94
N GLU A 85 15.78 18.37 -12.64
CA GLU A 85 16.17 17.27 -13.53
C GLU A 85 16.37 15.95 -12.77
N ASP A 86 17.03 16.01 -11.60
CA ASP A 86 17.24 14.85 -10.73
C ASP A 86 15.91 14.30 -10.21
N LEU A 87 14.97 15.19 -9.87
CA LEU A 87 13.64 14.80 -9.41
C LEU A 87 12.83 14.13 -10.53
N VAL A 88 12.88 14.64 -11.76
CA VAL A 88 12.23 14.00 -12.92
C VAL A 88 12.82 12.62 -13.18
N LEU A 89 14.15 12.47 -13.14
CA LEU A 89 14.81 11.17 -13.29
C LEU A 89 14.41 10.20 -12.18
N GLY A 90 14.33 10.67 -10.92
CA GLY A 90 13.86 9.89 -9.79
C GLY A 90 12.41 9.41 -9.95
N LEU A 91 11.52 10.27 -10.46
CA LEU A 91 10.12 9.90 -10.74
C LEU A 91 10.00 8.86 -11.86
N ILE A 92 10.77 9.02 -12.94
CA ILE A 92 10.83 8.02 -14.03
C ILE A 92 11.34 6.69 -13.49
N PHE A 93 12.39 6.71 -12.67
CA PHE A 93 12.93 5.51 -12.05
C PHE A 93 11.91 4.82 -11.13
N ASN A 94 11.19 5.58 -10.29
CA ASN A 94 10.12 5.05 -9.45
C ASN A 94 9.02 4.39 -10.28
N PHE A 95 8.58 5.05 -11.35
CA PHE A 95 7.60 4.48 -12.28
C PHE A 95 8.11 3.17 -12.88
N LEU A 96 9.35 3.12 -13.38
CA LEU A 96 9.95 1.89 -13.91
C LEU A 96 10.02 0.77 -12.86
N LEU A 97 10.33 1.09 -11.61
CA LEU A 97 10.31 0.12 -10.51
C LEU A 97 8.90 -0.44 -10.25
N GLN A 98 7.85 0.39 -10.35
CA GLN A 98 6.46 -0.06 -10.24
C GLN A 98 6.08 -1.02 -11.37
N PHE A 99 6.45 -0.71 -12.63
CA PHE A 99 6.24 -1.62 -13.76
C PHE A 99 7.03 -2.91 -13.62
N LEU A 100 8.25 -2.85 -13.11
CA LEU A 100 9.08 -4.03 -12.87
C LEU A 100 8.44 -4.97 -11.85
N GLN A 101 7.83 -4.43 -10.79
CA GLN A 101 7.11 -5.23 -9.79
C GLN A 101 5.87 -5.90 -10.38
N ILE A 102 5.09 -5.19 -11.20
CA ILE A 102 3.98 -5.78 -11.95
C ILE A 102 4.52 -6.90 -12.84
N ALA A 103 5.51 -6.60 -13.68
CA ALA A 103 6.11 -7.55 -14.61
C ALA A 103 6.61 -8.80 -13.88
N PHE A 104 7.29 -8.64 -12.75
CA PHE A 104 7.76 -9.73 -11.89
C PHE A 104 6.61 -10.64 -11.43
N VAL A 105 5.54 -10.07 -10.87
CA VAL A 105 4.35 -10.83 -10.44
C VAL A 105 3.72 -11.56 -11.63
N LEU A 106 3.54 -10.87 -12.76
CA LEU A 106 2.98 -11.47 -13.97
C LEU A 106 3.86 -12.63 -14.48
N LEU A 107 5.19 -12.50 -14.43
CA LEU A 107 6.15 -13.50 -14.91
C LEU A 107 6.15 -14.76 -14.03
N ILE A 108 5.90 -14.63 -12.74
CA ILE A 108 5.71 -15.78 -11.85
C ILE A 108 4.39 -16.50 -12.15
N LEU A 109 3.33 -15.73 -12.38
CA LEU A 109 1.97 -16.25 -12.44
C LEU A 109 1.54 -16.74 -13.83
N PHE A 110 2.04 -16.15 -14.93
CA PHE A 110 1.48 -16.40 -16.28
C PHE A 110 1.55 -17.87 -16.74
N ARG A 111 2.52 -18.65 -16.24
CA ARG A 111 2.62 -20.09 -16.57
C ARG A 111 1.76 -20.97 -15.69
N ARG A 112 1.24 -20.44 -14.58
CA ARG A 112 0.53 -21.21 -13.53
C ARG A 112 -0.95 -20.91 -13.48
N VAL A 113 -1.35 -19.70 -13.82
CA VAL A 113 -2.75 -19.24 -13.75
C VAL A 113 -3.16 -18.44 -14.96
N ASN A 114 -4.45 -18.49 -15.29
CA ASN A 114 -5.05 -17.51 -16.18
C ASN A 114 -5.16 -16.18 -15.44
N LEU A 115 -4.37 -15.18 -15.83
CA LEU A 115 -4.29 -13.88 -15.14
C LEU A 115 -5.64 -13.13 -15.12
N VAL A 116 -6.47 -13.27 -16.16
CA VAL A 116 -7.79 -12.62 -16.22
C VAL A 116 -8.72 -13.21 -15.16
N GLU A 117 -8.62 -14.51 -14.91
CA GLU A 117 -9.41 -15.19 -13.88
C GLU A 117 -8.82 -14.97 -12.50
N ALA A 118 -7.50 -15.13 -12.35
CA ALA A 118 -6.78 -14.97 -11.08
C ALA A 118 -6.97 -13.59 -10.47
N PHE A 119 -6.98 -12.54 -11.30
CA PHE A 119 -7.21 -11.16 -10.87
C PHE A 119 -8.65 -10.68 -11.08
N GLY A 120 -9.52 -11.50 -11.66
CA GLY A 120 -10.91 -11.12 -11.94
C GLY A 120 -11.04 -9.88 -12.81
N LEU A 121 -10.24 -9.75 -13.87
CA LEU A 121 -10.12 -8.56 -14.72
C LEU A 121 -11.27 -8.37 -15.72
N ARG A 122 -12.43 -8.99 -15.48
CA ARG A 122 -13.60 -8.95 -16.37
C ARG A 122 -14.41 -7.65 -16.22
N TRP A 123 -13.86 -6.53 -16.70
CA TRP A 123 -14.44 -5.18 -16.53
C TRP A 123 -15.95 -5.10 -16.81
N ARG A 124 -16.42 -5.62 -17.95
CA ARG A 124 -17.86 -5.59 -18.30
C ARG A 124 -18.76 -6.28 -17.27
N ALA A 125 -18.25 -7.27 -16.55
CA ALA A 125 -18.97 -7.97 -15.50
C ALA A 125 -18.80 -7.33 -14.11
N THR A 126 -17.82 -6.44 -13.94
CA THR A 126 -17.39 -5.95 -12.62
C THR A 126 -17.35 -4.43 -12.47
N TRP A 127 -17.69 -3.65 -13.49
CA TRP A 127 -17.70 -2.18 -13.43
C TRP A 127 -18.59 -1.63 -12.30
N TRP A 128 -19.74 -2.24 -12.01
CA TRP A 128 -20.61 -1.81 -10.92
C TRP A 128 -19.96 -1.99 -9.53
N LYS A 129 -18.94 -2.87 -9.44
CA LYS A 129 -18.15 -3.11 -8.23
C LYS A 129 -17.13 -2.00 -7.95
N VAL A 130 -17.01 -0.99 -8.81
CA VAL A 130 -16.19 0.21 -8.52
C VAL A 130 -17.03 1.40 -8.06
N ILE A 131 -18.36 1.36 -8.21
CA ILE A 131 -19.25 2.50 -7.91
C ILE A 131 -19.19 2.91 -6.44
N TYR A 132 -18.94 1.96 -5.53
CA TYR A 132 -18.85 2.25 -4.10
C TYR A 132 -17.47 2.82 -3.67
N ALA A 133 -16.49 2.91 -4.59
CA ALA A 133 -15.15 3.38 -4.26
C ALA A 133 -15.15 4.79 -3.62
N PRO A 134 -15.86 5.80 -4.15
CA PRO A 134 -15.93 7.12 -3.49
C PRO A 134 -16.55 7.05 -2.09
N ALA A 135 -17.58 6.22 -1.90
CA ALA A 135 -18.21 6.04 -0.58
C ALA A 135 -17.23 5.46 0.45
N VAL A 136 -16.37 4.53 0.03
CA VAL A 136 -15.31 4.00 0.88
C VAL A 136 -14.29 5.07 1.23
N VAL A 137 -13.92 5.94 0.28
CA VAL A 137 -13.02 7.08 0.55
C VAL A 137 -13.62 8.02 1.58
N PHE A 138 -14.91 8.36 1.49
CA PHE A 138 -15.57 9.19 2.49
C PHE A 138 -15.56 8.54 3.89
N VAL A 139 -15.81 7.24 3.97
CA VAL A 139 -15.72 6.50 5.24
C VAL A 139 -14.29 6.52 5.79
N MET A 140 -13.30 6.34 4.92
CA MET A 140 -11.88 6.38 5.32
C MET A 140 -11.51 7.77 5.85
N TRP A 141 -11.93 8.84 5.17
CA TRP A 141 -11.66 10.21 5.61
C TRP A 141 -12.38 10.53 6.93
N ALA A 142 -13.63 10.09 7.10
CA ALA A 142 -14.33 10.20 8.37
C ALA A 142 -13.61 9.46 9.50
N PHE A 143 -13.06 8.27 9.22
CA PHE A 143 -12.23 7.53 10.17
C PHE A 143 -10.97 8.31 10.55
N MET A 144 -10.26 8.88 9.57
CA MET A 144 -9.03 9.64 9.83
C MET A 144 -9.29 10.95 10.59
N ILE A 145 -10.37 11.67 10.25
CA ILE A 145 -10.86 12.82 11.04
C ILE A 145 -11.22 12.39 12.46
N GLY A 146 -11.83 11.22 12.62
CA GLY A 146 -12.15 10.65 13.92
C GLY A 146 -10.90 10.33 14.76
N LEU A 147 -9.83 9.81 14.14
CA LEU A 147 -8.54 9.61 14.82
C LEU A 147 -7.96 10.95 15.31
N ASP A 148 -8.01 11.96 14.46
CA ASP A 148 -7.53 13.29 14.80
C ASP A 148 -8.32 13.91 15.96
N PHE A 149 -9.65 13.83 15.91
CA PHE A 149 -10.54 14.32 16.96
C PHE A 149 -10.29 13.68 18.34
N VAL A 150 -9.84 12.42 18.38
CA VAL A 150 -9.49 11.75 19.65
C VAL A 150 -8.04 12.00 20.09
N GLY A 151 -7.31 12.88 19.41
CA GLY A 151 -5.93 13.27 19.75
C GLY A 151 -4.87 12.26 19.29
N TYR A 152 -5.18 11.38 18.33
CA TYR A 152 -4.23 10.36 17.87
C TYR A 152 -2.95 10.96 17.26
N ASN A 153 -3.10 11.97 16.39
CA ASN A 153 -1.96 12.61 15.74
C ASN A 153 -1.16 13.46 16.73
N GLU A 154 -1.82 14.18 17.64
CA GLU A 154 -1.14 14.91 18.72
C GLU A 154 -0.32 13.97 19.60
N TRP A 155 -0.89 12.82 19.98
CA TRP A 155 -0.20 11.79 20.73
C TRP A 155 1.02 11.24 19.97
N LEU A 156 0.88 10.95 18.67
CA LEU A 156 2.00 10.51 17.84
C LEU A 156 3.07 11.59 17.68
N GLY A 157 2.68 12.86 17.56
CA GLY A 157 3.58 14.01 17.43
C GLY A 157 4.51 14.20 18.62
N GLN A 158 4.20 13.62 19.78
CA GLN A 158 5.12 13.59 20.93
C GLN A 158 6.34 12.69 20.71
N PHE A 159 6.28 11.80 19.71
CA PHE A 159 7.28 10.77 19.46
C PHE A 159 7.98 10.89 18.10
N ILE A 160 7.44 11.72 17.20
CA ILE A 160 7.93 11.92 15.84
C ILE A 160 8.55 13.32 15.75
N GLU A 161 9.66 13.43 15.04
CA GLU A 161 10.27 14.72 14.72
C GLU A 161 9.70 15.22 13.39
N GLY A 162 9.16 16.45 13.36
CA GLY A 162 8.61 17.09 12.16
C GLY A 162 7.08 17.08 12.10
N ASP A 163 6.56 17.44 10.92
CA ASP A 163 5.12 17.55 10.63
C ASP A 163 4.41 16.19 10.44
N GLY A 164 5.15 15.08 10.39
CA GLY A 164 4.62 13.73 10.15
C GLY A 164 4.08 13.51 8.73
N MET A 165 4.23 14.46 7.81
CA MET A 165 3.78 14.32 6.43
C MET A 165 4.63 13.32 5.67
N GLN A 166 4.00 12.62 4.73
CA GLN A 166 4.72 11.78 3.79
C GLN A 166 5.57 12.65 2.86
N GLU A 167 6.80 12.20 2.57
CA GLU A 167 7.76 12.91 1.71
C GLU A 167 7.19 13.22 0.32
N SER A 168 6.44 12.28 -0.25
CA SER A 168 5.75 12.46 -1.53
C SER A 168 4.73 13.61 -1.50
N VAL A 169 4.07 13.84 -0.35
CA VAL A 169 3.14 14.96 -0.20
C VAL A 169 3.89 16.27 -0.05
N LYS A 170 5.00 16.30 0.72
CA LYS A 170 5.86 17.48 0.84
C LYS A 170 6.40 17.92 -0.52
N LEU A 171 6.97 16.98 -1.28
CA LEU A 171 7.47 17.24 -2.62
C LEU A 171 6.38 17.78 -3.56
N LEU A 172 5.13 17.29 -3.43
CA LEU A 172 4.00 17.79 -4.22
C LEU A 172 3.64 19.24 -3.83
N GLN A 173 3.67 19.57 -2.54
CA GLN A 173 3.39 20.91 -2.03
C GLN A 173 4.51 21.91 -2.38
N GLU A 174 5.77 21.49 -2.34
CA GLU A 174 6.93 22.36 -2.53
C GLU A 174 7.33 22.53 -4.00
N THR A 175 7.07 21.55 -4.87
CA THR A 175 7.51 21.62 -6.27
C THR A 175 6.87 22.79 -7.03
N THR A 176 7.67 23.54 -7.77
CA THR A 176 7.18 24.62 -8.65
C THR A 176 7.14 24.22 -10.12
N ASP A 177 7.70 23.06 -10.46
CA ASP A 177 7.77 22.57 -11.84
C ASP A 177 6.46 21.84 -12.22
N PRO A 178 5.72 22.31 -13.25
CA PRO A 178 4.46 21.71 -13.67
C PRO A 178 4.61 20.26 -14.16
N LEU A 179 5.74 19.90 -14.78
CA LEU A 179 5.99 18.55 -15.26
C LEU A 179 6.16 17.58 -14.07
N VAL A 180 6.97 17.98 -13.08
CA VAL A 180 7.14 17.21 -11.84
C VAL A 180 5.79 17.00 -11.16
N PHE A 181 5.01 18.07 -11.01
CA PHE A 181 3.69 18.01 -10.37
C PHE A 181 2.74 17.03 -11.09
N ILE A 182 2.65 17.11 -12.42
CA ILE A 182 1.81 16.21 -13.22
C ILE A 182 2.29 14.75 -13.10
N LEU A 183 3.60 14.52 -13.20
CA LEU A 183 4.18 13.18 -13.10
C LEU A 183 3.90 12.56 -11.73
N MET A 184 4.08 13.33 -10.65
CA MET A 184 3.75 12.88 -9.29
C MET A 184 2.27 12.49 -9.17
N GLY A 185 1.36 13.33 -9.69
CA GLY A 185 -0.08 13.02 -9.69
C GLY A 185 -0.42 11.73 -10.46
N VAL A 186 0.18 11.52 -11.64
CA VAL A 186 -0.01 10.30 -12.44
C VAL A 186 0.56 9.08 -11.74
N VAL A 187 1.76 9.17 -11.18
CA VAL A 187 2.40 8.08 -10.43
C VAL A 187 1.54 7.73 -9.21
N ALA A 188 1.14 8.71 -8.40
CA ALA A 188 0.36 8.50 -7.20
C ALA A 188 -1.05 7.98 -7.50
N CYS A 189 -1.75 8.50 -8.50
CA CYS A 189 -3.14 8.13 -8.77
C CYS A 189 -3.27 6.86 -9.62
N ILE A 190 -2.33 6.58 -10.53
CA ILE A 190 -2.46 5.48 -11.50
C ILE A 190 -1.38 4.43 -11.30
N GLY A 191 -0.11 4.84 -11.29
CA GLY A 191 1.02 3.92 -11.18
C GLY A 191 0.96 3.09 -9.89
N ALA A 192 0.91 3.76 -8.75
CA ALA A 192 0.89 3.15 -7.43
C ALA A 192 -0.32 2.21 -7.26
N PRO A 193 -1.58 2.62 -7.50
CA PRO A 193 -2.72 1.71 -7.40
C PRO A 193 -2.61 0.48 -8.30
N LEU A 194 -2.12 0.60 -9.53
CA LEU A 194 -1.96 -0.56 -10.40
C LEU A 194 -0.87 -1.51 -9.87
N ALA A 195 0.30 -0.98 -9.51
CA ALA A 195 1.43 -1.79 -9.08
C ALA A 195 1.18 -2.43 -7.72
N GLU A 196 0.74 -1.63 -6.75
CA GLU A 196 0.52 -2.07 -5.39
C GLU A 196 -0.64 -3.05 -5.31
N GLU A 197 -1.76 -2.85 -6.01
CA GLU A 197 -2.84 -3.85 -5.97
C GLU A 197 -2.42 -5.18 -6.59
N VAL A 198 -1.63 -5.17 -7.66
CA VAL A 198 -1.09 -6.42 -8.25
C VAL A 198 -0.18 -7.14 -7.26
N VAL A 199 0.72 -6.43 -6.58
CA VAL A 199 1.65 -7.01 -5.60
C VAL A 199 0.92 -7.47 -4.33
N PHE A 200 0.22 -6.56 -3.66
CA PHE A 200 -0.37 -6.83 -2.36
C PHE A 200 -1.62 -7.70 -2.46
N ARG A 201 -2.54 -7.44 -3.40
CA ARG A 201 -3.83 -8.15 -3.48
C ARG A 201 -3.74 -9.31 -4.46
N GLY A 202 -3.16 -9.07 -5.63
CA GLY A 202 -2.97 -10.09 -6.66
C GLY A 202 -2.08 -11.24 -6.17
N TYR A 203 -0.95 -10.92 -5.53
CA TYR A 203 0.07 -11.92 -5.19
C TYR A 203 0.17 -12.24 -3.69
N ILE A 204 0.54 -11.28 -2.84
CA ILE A 204 0.81 -11.53 -1.40
C ILE A 204 -0.44 -12.02 -0.69
N TYR A 205 -1.55 -11.29 -0.77
CA TYR A 205 -2.83 -11.67 -0.17
C TYR A 205 -3.28 -13.06 -0.64
N THR A 206 -3.29 -13.30 -1.96
CA THR A 206 -3.76 -14.57 -2.53
C THR A 206 -2.92 -15.75 -2.07
N MET A 207 -1.59 -15.58 -1.99
CA MET A 207 -0.68 -16.59 -1.47
C MET A 207 -0.91 -16.84 0.03
N VAL A 208 -0.97 -15.80 0.86
CA VAL A 208 -1.20 -15.95 2.30
C VAL A 208 -2.58 -16.56 2.56
N LYS A 209 -3.60 -16.18 1.79
CA LYS A 209 -4.93 -16.77 1.86
C LYS A 209 -4.87 -18.26 1.58
N ARG A 210 -4.16 -18.67 0.52
CA ARG A 210 -3.93 -20.09 0.20
C ARG A 210 -3.29 -20.85 1.36
N MET A 211 -2.34 -20.23 2.05
CA MET A 211 -1.51 -20.91 3.05
C MET A 211 -2.08 -20.91 4.47
N ALA A 212 -2.74 -19.83 4.86
CA ALA A 212 -3.17 -19.58 6.24
C ALA A 212 -4.64 -19.15 6.38
N GLY A 213 -5.37 -19.04 5.27
CA GLY A 213 -6.78 -18.66 5.27
C GLY A 213 -7.02 -17.16 5.28
N LEU A 214 -8.30 -16.80 5.22
CA LEU A 214 -8.76 -15.43 4.98
C LEU A 214 -8.35 -14.43 6.07
N PRO A 215 -8.54 -14.68 7.38
CA PRO A 215 -8.31 -13.65 8.40
C PRO A 215 -6.85 -13.17 8.42
N LEU A 216 -5.90 -14.11 8.37
CA LEU A 216 -4.49 -13.78 8.40
C LEU A 216 -4.04 -13.09 7.10
N ALA A 217 -4.59 -13.50 5.95
CA ALA A 217 -4.30 -12.84 4.68
C ALA A 217 -4.73 -11.37 4.66
N VAL A 218 -5.91 -11.08 5.20
CA VAL A 218 -6.42 -9.70 5.29
C VAL A 218 -5.54 -8.84 6.21
N ILE A 219 -5.25 -9.34 7.43
CA ILE A 219 -4.48 -8.57 8.42
C ILE A 219 -3.03 -8.38 7.94
N LEU A 220 -2.37 -9.45 7.49
CA LEU A 220 -0.97 -9.39 7.07
C LEU A 220 -0.80 -8.53 5.82
N SER A 221 -1.68 -8.67 4.82
CA SER A 221 -1.63 -7.84 3.62
C SER A 221 -1.88 -6.37 3.93
N GLY A 222 -2.82 -6.05 4.83
CA GLY A 222 -3.08 -4.68 5.25
C GLY A 222 -1.92 -4.06 6.03
N LEU A 223 -1.40 -4.77 7.04
CA LEU A 223 -0.27 -4.27 7.83
C LEU A 223 0.97 -4.05 6.98
N LEU A 224 1.27 -4.98 6.07
CA LEU A 224 2.39 -4.83 5.15
C LEU A 224 2.19 -3.64 4.20
N PHE A 225 0.97 -3.43 3.70
CA PHE A 225 0.63 -2.28 2.87
C PHE A 225 0.89 -0.96 3.60
N GLY A 226 0.50 -0.82 4.88
CA GLY A 226 0.84 0.37 5.65
C GLY A 226 2.33 0.50 5.95
N ALA A 227 3.00 -0.61 6.28
CA ALA A 227 4.42 -0.60 6.65
C ALA A 227 5.35 -0.19 5.51
N VAL A 228 5.05 -0.54 4.25
CA VAL A 228 5.94 -0.20 3.12
C VAL A 228 6.00 1.30 2.78
N HIS A 229 5.10 2.10 3.35
CA HIS A 229 5.06 3.56 3.14
C HIS A 229 6.07 4.32 4.00
N MET A 230 6.72 3.64 4.95
CA MET A 230 7.82 4.20 5.74
C MET A 230 7.48 5.51 6.48
N ASN A 231 6.20 5.69 6.80
CA ASN A 231 5.71 6.82 7.58
C ASN A 231 4.85 6.32 8.76
N LEU A 232 5.20 6.74 9.98
CA LEU A 232 4.56 6.24 11.21
C LEU A 232 3.13 6.79 11.37
N VAL A 233 2.89 8.04 10.97
CA VAL A 233 1.54 8.66 11.00
C VAL A 233 0.60 7.93 10.04
N ALA A 234 1.10 7.56 8.87
CA ALA A 234 0.36 6.86 7.83
C ALA A 234 0.20 5.35 8.11
N LEU A 235 1.03 4.76 8.99
CA LEU A 235 1.05 3.31 9.24
C LEU A 235 -0.35 2.76 9.59
N LEU A 236 -1.04 3.34 10.57
CA LEU A 236 -2.35 2.86 10.99
C LEU A 236 -3.43 3.14 9.94
N PRO A 237 -3.61 4.38 9.43
CA PRO A 237 -4.57 4.65 8.37
C PRO A 237 -4.38 3.78 7.13
N LEU A 238 -3.15 3.64 6.63
CA LEU A 238 -2.87 2.82 5.46
C LEU A 238 -3.01 1.33 5.74
N THR A 239 -2.77 0.87 6.98
CA THR A 239 -3.11 -0.50 7.38
C THR A 239 -4.62 -0.76 7.28
N VAL A 240 -5.44 0.18 7.77
CA VAL A 240 -6.91 0.08 7.71
C VAL A 240 -7.40 0.14 6.28
N LEU A 241 -6.92 1.10 5.48
CA LEU A 241 -7.19 1.14 4.03
C LEU A 241 -6.77 -0.19 3.39
N GLY A 242 -5.61 -0.71 3.79
CA GLY A 242 -5.06 -1.94 3.25
C GLY A 242 -5.95 -3.16 3.49
N ILE A 243 -6.53 -3.25 4.69
CA ILE A 243 -7.55 -4.23 5.08
C ILE A 243 -8.82 -4.05 4.25
N ILE A 244 -9.32 -2.82 4.10
CA ILE A 244 -10.52 -2.51 3.31
C ILE A 244 -10.32 -2.95 1.86
N LEU A 245 -9.16 -2.66 1.26
CA LEU A 245 -8.81 -3.07 -0.09
C LEU A 245 -8.80 -4.61 -0.23
N ALA A 246 -8.19 -5.33 0.73
CA ALA A 246 -8.20 -6.79 0.75
C ALA A 246 -9.62 -7.38 0.88
N LEU A 247 -10.45 -6.82 1.76
CA LEU A 247 -11.85 -7.24 1.93
C LEU A 247 -12.69 -6.90 0.69
N SER A 248 -12.43 -5.77 0.05
CA SER A 248 -13.09 -5.37 -1.19
C SER A 248 -12.76 -6.35 -2.32
N TYR A 249 -11.50 -6.80 -2.40
CA TYR A 249 -11.08 -7.79 -3.37
C TYR A 249 -11.74 -9.14 -3.09
N GLU A 250 -11.78 -9.57 -1.83
CA GLU A 250 -12.41 -10.81 -1.43
C GLU A 250 -13.92 -10.83 -1.69
N TYR A 251 -14.59 -9.71 -1.40
CA TYR A 251 -16.02 -9.55 -1.63
C TYR A 251 -16.35 -9.50 -3.11
N THR A 252 -15.51 -8.90 -3.94
CA THR A 252 -15.81 -8.70 -5.36
C THR A 252 -15.28 -9.80 -6.26
N GLY A 253 -14.20 -10.47 -5.87
CA GLY A 253 -13.40 -11.35 -6.74
C GLY A 253 -12.82 -10.62 -7.95
N SER A 254 -12.58 -9.30 -7.86
CA SER A 254 -12.10 -8.48 -8.98
C SER A 254 -11.11 -7.44 -8.50
N LEU A 255 -9.91 -7.44 -9.06
CA LEU A 255 -8.84 -6.51 -8.70
C LEU A 255 -9.18 -5.06 -9.08
N TRP A 256 -10.12 -4.85 -10.01
CA TRP A 256 -10.64 -3.53 -10.34
C TRP A 256 -11.26 -2.80 -9.15
N ALA A 257 -11.85 -3.53 -8.20
CA ALA A 257 -12.49 -2.92 -7.03
C ALA A 257 -11.47 -2.24 -6.08
N PRO A 258 -10.43 -2.94 -5.57
CA PRO A 258 -9.41 -2.26 -4.78
C PRO A 258 -8.62 -1.23 -5.60
N ILE A 259 -8.34 -1.47 -6.89
CA ILE A 259 -7.67 -0.47 -7.75
C ILE A 259 -8.47 0.83 -7.78
N ALA A 260 -9.79 0.76 -7.94
CA ALA A 260 -10.65 1.95 -7.97
C ALA A 260 -10.72 2.66 -6.62
N ILE A 261 -10.82 1.93 -5.51
CA ILE A 261 -10.80 2.52 -4.15
C ILE A 261 -9.48 3.24 -3.91
N HIS A 262 -8.36 2.59 -4.23
CA HIS A 262 -7.03 3.14 -4.05
C HIS A 262 -6.79 4.35 -4.96
N PHE A 263 -7.17 4.29 -6.24
CA PHE A 263 -7.20 5.45 -7.15
C PHE A 263 -8.01 6.60 -6.54
N CYS A 264 -9.24 6.36 -6.08
CA CYS A 264 -10.09 7.40 -5.54
C CYS A 264 -9.50 8.01 -4.25
N PHE A 265 -8.89 7.20 -3.39
CA PHE A 265 -8.23 7.67 -2.19
C PHE A 265 -7.07 8.60 -2.53
N ASN A 266 -6.16 8.16 -3.40
CA ASN A 266 -4.99 8.96 -3.81
C ASN A 266 -5.41 10.21 -4.58
N ALA A 267 -6.40 10.11 -5.47
CA ALA A 267 -6.92 11.25 -6.22
C ALA A 267 -7.57 12.29 -5.31
N ALA A 268 -8.31 11.86 -4.27
CA ALA A 268 -8.88 12.77 -3.29
C ALA A 268 -7.79 13.48 -2.47
N THR A 269 -6.75 12.74 -2.05
CA THR A 269 -5.58 13.31 -1.37
C THR A 269 -4.88 14.32 -2.27
N VAL A 270 -4.47 13.94 -3.48
CA VAL A 270 -3.81 14.84 -4.44
C VAL A 270 -4.67 16.08 -4.71
N ALA A 271 -5.99 15.93 -4.87
CA ALA A 271 -6.88 17.06 -5.08
C ALA A 271 -6.88 18.04 -3.90
N VAL A 272 -6.98 17.54 -2.66
CA VAL A 272 -6.93 18.39 -1.47
C VAL A 272 -5.56 19.06 -1.32
N GLN A 273 -4.48 18.31 -1.51
CA GLN A 273 -3.12 18.87 -1.44
C GLN A 273 -2.90 19.94 -2.52
N THR A 274 -3.48 19.76 -3.71
CA THR A 274 -3.47 20.76 -4.77
C THR A 274 -4.24 22.02 -4.38
N LEU A 275 -5.43 21.87 -3.78
CA LEU A 275 -6.23 23.00 -3.32
C LEU A 275 -5.49 23.80 -2.24
N LEU A 276 -4.89 23.12 -1.26
CA LEU A 276 -4.10 23.76 -0.20
C LEU A 276 -2.87 24.48 -0.74
N LYS A 277 -2.16 23.88 -1.71
CA LYS A 277 -1.02 24.51 -2.39
C LYS A 277 -1.39 25.85 -3.04
N PHE A 278 -2.57 25.93 -3.67
CA PHE A 278 -3.02 27.15 -4.35
C PHE A 278 -3.80 28.14 -3.48
N ASN A 279 -4.14 27.76 -2.24
CA ASN A 279 -4.86 28.60 -1.27
C ASN A 279 -4.17 28.46 0.11
N PRO A 280 -2.91 28.91 0.24
CA PRO A 280 -2.13 28.73 1.48
C PRO A 280 -2.78 29.38 2.70
N GLU A 281 -3.59 30.43 2.52
CA GLU A 281 -4.35 31.08 3.58
C GLU A 281 -5.36 30.14 4.25
N TRP A 282 -5.82 29.09 3.55
CA TRP A 282 -6.67 28.06 4.15
C TRP A 282 -5.92 27.22 5.16
N ILE A 283 -4.61 26.99 4.96
CA ILE A 283 -3.78 26.25 5.92
C ILE A 283 -3.76 27.03 7.23
N GLU A 284 -3.47 28.33 7.20
CA GLU A 284 -3.45 29.19 8.39
C GLU A 284 -4.81 29.20 9.11
N GLU A 285 -5.91 29.30 8.36
CA GLU A 285 -7.25 29.31 8.92
C GLU A 285 -7.64 27.95 9.54
N ILE A 286 -7.26 26.85 8.90
CA ILE A 286 -7.53 25.51 9.42
C ILE A 286 -6.63 25.23 10.64
N GLU A 287 -5.33 25.57 10.62
CA GLU A 287 -4.45 25.44 11.79
C GLU A 287 -5.00 26.20 12.99
N LYS A 288 -5.49 27.42 12.77
CA LYS A 288 -6.08 28.26 13.81
C LYS A 288 -7.37 27.68 14.40
N ASN A 289 -8.17 26.98 13.60
CA ASN A 289 -9.50 26.48 14.00
C ASN A 289 -9.50 25.01 14.44
N ALA A 290 -8.58 24.19 13.93
CA ALA A 290 -8.55 22.73 14.11
C ALA A 290 -7.32 22.22 14.88
N GLY A 291 -6.30 23.04 15.11
CA GLY A 291 -5.14 22.72 15.96
C GLY A 291 -4.12 21.74 15.37
N PHE A 292 -4.51 20.91 14.39
CA PHE A 292 -3.62 20.05 13.62
C PHE A 292 -4.27 19.74 12.27
N ILE A 293 -3.50 19.83 11.17
CA ILE A 293 -3.94 19.32 9.86
C ILE A 293 -3.16 18.06 9.60
N PRO A 294 -3.83 16.91 9.61
CA PRO A 294 -3.23 15.75 9.01
C PRO A 294 -3.21 15.90 7.49
N LEU A 295 -2.07 16.34 6.95
CA LEU A 295 -1.82 16.52 5.52
C LEU A 295 -1.45 15.18 4.84
N TRP A 296 -2.12 14.09 5.23
CA TRP A 296 -1.93 12.77 4.61
C TRP A 296 -2.35 12.73 3.14
#